data_AF-A0A172WRI6-F1
#
_entry.id   AF-A0A172WRI6-F1
#
_cell.length_a   1.000
_cell.length_b   1.000
_cell.length_c   1.000
_cell.angle_alpha   90.00
_cell.angle_beta   90.00
_cell.angle_gamma   90.00
#
_symmetry.space_group_name_H-M   'P 1'
#
loop_
_entity.id
_entity.type
_entity.pdbx_description
1 polymer ?
#
loop_
_entity_poly.entity_id
_entity_poly.type
_entity_poly.pdbx_seq_one_letter_code
_entity_poly.pdbx_strand_id
1 'polypeptide(L)' 'MRREQAEKSEGGATAKPDTGTVDVTKLSAGKLKEHLTSLGIEFEPNATKAQMLKLITNQE' A
#
# COMPACT_ATOMS: atom_id res chain seq x y z
N MET A 1 -40.81 34.98 -6.23
CA MET A 1 -40.70 33.51 -6.24
C MET A 1 -40.11 33.04 -7.56
N ARG A 2 -38.81 32.71 -7.61
CA ARG A 2 -38.14 32.05 -8.74
C ARG A 2 -37.05 31.11 -8.21
N ARG A 3 -37.42 29.82 -8.16
CA ARG A 3 -36.63 28.62 -8.49
C ARG A 3 -35.18 28.57 -8.00
N GLU A 4 -35.00 27.96 -6.84
CA GLU A 4 -34.35 26.65 -6.71
C GLU A 4 -33.40 26.27 -7.86
N GLN A 5 -32.11 26.54 -7.67
CA GLN A 5 -31.02 25.78 -8.27
C GLN A 5 -30.21 25.20 -7.13
N ALA A 6 -30.78 24.15 -6.52
CA ALA A 6 -30.01 23.16 -5.79
C ALA A 6 -29.69 22.05 -6.78
N GLU A 7 -28.59 22.20 -7.52
CA GLU A 7 -28.05 21.10 -8.31
C GLU A 7 -26.56 20.96 -8.00
N LYS A 8 -26.32 20.02 -7.08
CA LYS A 8 -25.18 19.09 -7.07
C LYS A 8 -23.84 19.69 -7.48
N SER A 9 -23.14 20.28 -6.51
CA SER A 9 -21.70 20.04 -6.41
C SER A 9 -21.48 18.61 -5.90
N GLU A 10 -21.73 17.64 -6.79
CA GLU A 10 -21.17 16.30 -6.67
C GLU A 10 -19.66 16.36 -6.89
N GLY A 11 -18.93 15.59 -6.09
CA GLY A 11 -17.53 15.35 -6.36
C GLY A 11 -16.59 16.32 -5.65
N GLY A 12 -16.80 16.50 -4.34
CA GLY A 12 -15.67 16.58 -3.44
C GLY A 12 -14.86 15.29 -3.56
N ALA A 13 -14.09 15.15 -4.64
CA ALA A 13 -12.92 14.30 -4.67
C ALA A 13 -11.91 14.97 -3.73
N THR A 14 -12.15 14.85 -2.42
CA THR A 14 -11.07 14.51 -1.52
C THR A 14 -10.41 13.29 -2.14
N ALA A 15 -9.46 13.53 -3.04
CA ALA A 15 -8.31 12.67 -3.19
C ALA A 15 -7.77 12.58 -1.77
N LYS A 16 -8.26 11.59 -1.03
CA LYS A 16 -7.54 11.03 0.10
C LYS A 16 -6.11 10.95 -0.43
N PRO A 17 -5.09 11.41 0.32
CA PRO A 17 -3.75 10.99 -0.04
C PRO A 17 -3.88 9.49 -0.22
N ASP A 18 -3.49 9.01 -1.39
CA ASP A 18 -3.29 7.60 -1.58
C ASP A 18 -2.20 7.31 -0.54
N THR A 19 -2.60 7.01 0.71
CA THR A 19 -1.91 6.09 1.58
C THR A 19 -2.00 4.79 0.81
N GLY A 20 -1.26 4.77 -0.30
CA GLY A 20 -1.04 3.63 -1.14
C GLY A 20 -0.28 2.74 -0.21
N THR A 21 -1.04 1.91 0.48
CA THR A 21 -0.57 0.68 1.08
C THR A 21 0.36 0.11 0.03
N VAL A 22 1.67 0.25 0.27
CA VAL A 22 2.69 -0.15 -0.68
C VAL A 22 2.39 -1.61 -0.93
N ASP A 23 1.90 -1.92 -2.12
CA ASP A 23 1.47 -3.27 -2.44
C ASP A 23 2.72 -4.11 -2.56
N VAL A 24 3.15 -4.65 -1.41
CA VAL A 24 4.40 -5.39 -1.28
C VAL A 24 4.40 -6.58 -2.22
N THR A 25 3.23 -7.15 -2.58
CA THR A 25 3.11 -8.27 -3.52
C THR A 25 3.63 -7.92 -4.92
N LYS A 26 3.50 -6.65 -5.31
CA LYS A 26 4.01 -6.12 -6.59
C LYS A 26 5.50 -5.79 -6.56
N LEU A 27 6.14 -5.77 -5.39
CA LEU A 27 7.56 -5.50 -5.28
C LEU A 27 8.42 -6.67 -5.80
N SER A 28 9.58 -6.32 -6.36
CA SER A 28 10.60 -7.29 -6.73
C SER A 28 11.27 -7.90 -5.50
N ALA A 29 11.88 -9.08 -5.63
CA ALA A 29 12.60 -9.73 -4.53
C ALA A 29 13.66 -8.83 -3.90
N GLY A 30 14.36 -7.99 -4.68
CA GLY A 30 15.31 -7.00 -4.14
C GLY A 30 14.65 -5.95 -3.24
N LYS A 31 13.50 -5.41 -3.65
CA LYS A 31 12.74 -4.43 -2.85
C LYS A 31 12.15 -5.06 -1.59
N LEU A 32 11.74 -6.33 -1.64
CA LEU A 32 11.29 -7.07 -0.47
C LEU A 32 12.42 -7.30 0.54
N LYS A 33 13.64 -7.60 0.06
CA LYS A 33 14.84 -7.66 0.90
C LYS A 33 15.11 -6.34 1.60
N GLU A 34 15.12 -5.24 0.85
CA GLU A 34 15.30 -3.90 1.41
C GLU A 34 14.24 -3.58 2.46
N HIS A 35 12.98 -3.96 2.23
CA HIS A 35 11.91 -3.79 3.21
C HIS A 35 12.14 -4.62 4.48
N LEU A 36 12.47 -5.90 4.33
CA LEU A 36 12.77 -6.77 5.47
C LEU A 36 13.96 -6.25 6.28
N THR A 37 15.04 -5.84 5.61
CA THR A 37 16.20 -5.22 6.25
C THR A 37 15.82 -3.91 6.95
N SER A 38 15.00 -3.06 6.32
CA SER A 38 14.53 -1.82 6.92
C SER A 38 13.63 -2.04 8.14
N LEU A 39 12.91 -3.17 8.18
CA LEU A 39 12.10 -3.59 9.33
C LEU A 39 12.93 -4.33 10.39
N GLY A 40 14.21 -4.61 10.13
CA GLY A 40 15.05 -5.41 11.02
C GLY A 40 14.66 -6.89 11.08
N ILE A 41 13.95 -7.39 10.06
CA ILE A 41 13.49 -8.77 9.98
C ILE A 41 14.57 -9.61 9.30
N GLU A 42 15.08 -10.59 10.04
CA GLU A 42 15.97 -11.60 9.47
C GLU A 42 15.21 -12.52 8.51
N PHE A 43 15.81 -12.80 7.38
CA PHE A 43 15.27 -13.70 6.36
C PHE A 43 16.37 -14.64 5.86
N GLU A 44 15.98 -15.86 5.50
CA GLU A 44 16.91 -16.85 4.95
C GLU A 44 17.57 -16.31 3.66
N PRO A 45 18.87 -16.55 3.44
CA PRO A 45 19.57 -16.09 2.22
C PRO A 45 18.93 -16.65 0.93
N ASN A 46 18.27 -17.81 1.03
CA ASN A 46 17.52 -18.47 -0.03
C ASN A 46 15.99 -18.30 0.08
N ALA A 47 15.51 -17.35 0.90
CA ALA A 47 14.09 -17.05 1.02
C ALA A 47 13.49 -16.67 -0.33
N THR A 48 12.41 -17.35 -0.71
CA THR A 48 11.67 -17.05 -1.94
C THR A 48 10.84 -15.79 -1.75
N LYS A 49 10.46 -15.15 -2.87
CA LYS A 49 9.58 -13.97 -2.88
C LYS A 49 8.33 -14.17 -2.01
N ALA A 50 7.71 -15.34 -2.06
CA ALA A 50 6.53 -15.66 -1.27
C ALA A 50 6.81 -15.73 0.25
N GLN A 51 7.96 -16.29 0.65
CA GLN A 51 8.37 -16.30 2.07
C GLN A 51 8.63 -14.88 2.58
N MET A 52 9.31 -14.06 1.77
CA MET A 52 9.57 -12.65 2.09
C MET A 52 8.28 -11.85 2.25
N LEU A 53 7.31 -12.08 1.36
CA LEU A 53 6.00 -11.46 1.46
C LEU A 53 5.27 -11.85 2.74
N LYS A 54 5.27 -13.14 3.09
CA LYS A 54 4.65 -13.61 4.35
C LYS A 54 5.24 -12.93 5.58
N LEU A 55 6.57 -12.73 5.61
CA LEU A 55 7.25 -12.04 6.70
C LEU A 55 6.82 -10.57 6.81
N ILE A 56 6.64 -9.89 5.69
CA ILE A 56 6.20 -8.49 5.67
C ILE A 56 4.71 -8.38 6.04
N THR A 57 3.85 -9.24 5.50
CA THR A 57 2.41 -9.22 5.74
C THR A 57 2.02 -9.73 7.14
N ASN A 58 2.85 -10.53 7.82
CA ASN A 58 2.61 -10.95 9.22
C ASN A 58 2.96 -9.86 10.26
N GLN A 59 3.51 -8.72 9.82
CA GLN A 59 3.87 -7.61 10.71
C GLN A 59 2.80 -6.51 10.76
N GLU A 60 1.72 -6.66 9.98
CA GLU A 60 0.54 -5.80 9.98
C GLU A 60 -0.57 -6.43 10.84
#